data_AF-A0A0L0BY33-F1
#
_entry.id   AF-A0A0L0BY33-F1
#
_cell.length_a   1.000
_cell.length_b   1.000
_cell.length_c   1.000
_cell.angle_alpha   90.00
_cell.angle_beta   90.00
_cell.angle_gamma   90.00
#
_symmetry.space_group_name_H-M   'P 1'
#
loop_
_entity.id
_entity.type
_entity.pdbx_description
1 polymer ?
#
loop_
_entity_poly.entity_id
_entity_poly.type
_entity_poly.pdbx_seq_one_letter_code
_entity_poly.pdbx_strand_id
1 'polypeptide(L)'
;MSALVTVTKAKAFVCLTSLSLLEITLVTTILLLPPPVVKATSGLRVPTFIQEPPSRLLFSNDTGTQVSCTAHGNPPPVVSWVLSDGTMATQVPGLRNV
;
A
#
# COMPACT_ATOMS: atom_id res chain seq x y z
N MET A 1 13.02 50.66 19.20
CA MET A 1 12.10 49.72 18.52
C MET A 1 12.74 49.40 17.19
N SER A 2 13.43 48.28 17.02
CA SER A 2 12.87 46.93 17.08
C SER A 2 13.99 45.92 17.38
N ALA A 3 13.71 44.95 18.23
CA ALA A 3 14.60 43.83 18.52
C ALA A 3 14.42 42.77 17.43
N LEU A 4 15.53 42.32 16.83
CA LEU A 4 15.53 41.14 15.98
C LEU A 4 15.87 39.93 16.86
N VAL A 5 14.88 39.06 17.08
CA VAL A 5 15.08 37.75 17.70
C VAL A 5 15.47 36.80 16.58
N THR A 6 16.69 36.28 16.61
CA THR A 6 17.10 35.18 15.74
C THR A 6 17.32 33.95 16.61
N VAL A 7 16.43 32.99 16.44
CA VAL A 7 16.36 31.71 17.13
C VAL A 7 17.72 31.03 17.10
N THR A 8 18.38 30.92 18.27
CA THR A 8 19.57 30.10 18.44
C THR A 8 19.20 28.67 18.06
N LYS A 9 19.95 28.13 17.11
CA LYS A 9 19.87 26.76 16.60
C LYS A 9 19.67 25.80 17.76
N ALA A 10 18.46 25.24 17.88
CA ALA A 10 18.18 24.13 18.75
C ALA A 10 19.03 22.94 18.29
N LYS A 11 20.21 22.78 18.87
CA LYS A 11 20.91 21.51 18.88
C LYS A 11 20.73 20.97 20.27
N ALA A 12 19.66 20.22 20.44
CA ALA A 12 19.50 19.31 21.56
C ALA A 12 20.72 18.37 21.54
N PHE A 13 21.81 18.78 22.19
CA PHE A 13 22.88 17.90 22.64
C PHE A 13 22.33 17.16 23.86
N VAL A 14 21.30 16.35 23.60
CA VAL A 14 20.61 15.52 24.58
C VAL A 14 21.66 14.67 25.27
N CYS A 15 21.94 14.90 26.55
CA CYS A 15 22.38 13.87 27.50
C CYS A 15 23.50 12.92 27.00
N LEU A 16 24.45 13.39 26.18
CA LEU A 16 25.41 12.52 25.47
C LEU A 16 26.50 11.93 26.39
N THR A 17 26.46 12.22 27.69
CA THR A 17 27.42 11.68 28.68
C THR A 17 26.91 10.45 29.41
N SER A 18 25.67 9.99 29.18
CA SER A 18 25.13 8.78 29.83
C SER A 18 24.99 7.56 28.91
N LEU A 19 25.21 7.70 27.60
CA LEU A 19 25.27 6.53 26.72
C LEU A 19 26.63 5.87 26.91
N SER A 20 26.63 4.67 27.49
CA SER A 20 27.84 3.87 27.66
C SER A 20 28.56 3.70 26.32
N LEU A 21 29.89 3.55 26.33
CA LEU A 21 30.68 3.31 25.11
C LEU A 21 30.10 2.16 24.27
N LEU A 22 29.46 1.17 24.92
CA LEU A 22 28.73 0.09 24.25
C LEU A 22 27.59 0.60 23.36
N GLU A 23 26.77 1.54 23.82
CA GLU A 23 25.68 2.09 23.03
C GLU A 23 26.20 2.88 21.82
N ILE A 24 27.29 3.63 22.00
CA ILE A 24 27.94 4.35 20.89
C ILE A 24 28.54 3.36 19.88
N THR A 25 29.17 2.28 20.34
CA THR A 25 29.70 1.23 19.45
C THR A 25 28.60 0.46 18.73
N LEU A 26 27.44 0.24 19.37
CA LEU A 26 26.29 -0.41 18.76
C LEU A 26 25.68 0.47 17.66
N VAL A 27 25.51 1.77 17.93
CA VAL A 27 24.95 2.70 16.93
C VAL A 27 25.89 2.86 15.74
N THR A 28 27.20 2.99 15.98
CA THR A 28 28.19 3.13 14.89
C THR A 28 28.31 1.84 14.06
N THR A 29 28.27 0.66 14.68
CA THR A 29 28.25 -0.63 13.94
C THR A 29 26.98 -0.79 13.11
N ILE A 30 25.81 -0.41 13.62
CA ILE A 30 24.55 -0.45 12.85
C ILE A 30 24.60 0.49 11.64
N LEU A 31 25.18 1.69 11.78
CA LEU A 31 25.33 2.67 10.69
C LEU A 31 26.37 2.24 9.64
N LEU A 32 27.33 1.38 10.03
CA LEU A 32 28.33 0.80 9.13
C LEU A 32 27.84 -0.47 8.42
N LEU A 33 26.69 -1.03 8.81
CA LEU A 33 26.07 -2.10 8.05
C LEU A 33 25.65 -1.55 6.68
N PRO A 34 25.92 -2.27 5.58
CA PRO A 34 25.36 -1.89 4.29
C PRO A 34 23.83 -1.89 4.42
N PRO A 35 23.12 -0.92 3.82
CA PRO A 35 21.66 -0.95 3.82
C PRO A 35 21.21 -2.30 3.23
N PRO A 36 20.10 -2.89 3.73
CA PRO A 36 19.55 -4.07 3.10
C PRO A 36 19.38 -3.75 1.61
N VAL A 37 20.04 -4.53 0.75
CA VAL A 37 19.88 -4.39 -0.69
C VAL A 37 18.47 -4.87 -1.00
N VAL A 38 17.51 -3.94 -0.92
CA VAL A 38 16.15 -4.18 -1.36
C VAL A 38 16.24 -4.32 -2.87
N LYS A 39 16.12 -5.56 -3.34
CA LYS A 39 16.08 -5.83 -4.78
C LYS A 39 14.83 -5.14 -5.31
N ALA A 40 15.01 -4.05 -6.06
CA ALA A 40 13.90 -3.43 -6.75
C ALA A 40 13.28 -4.51 -7.65
N THR A 41 11.99 -4.80 -7.48
CA THR A 41 11.23 -5.62 -8.42
C THR A 41 11.09 -4.81 -9.70
N SER A 42 12.13 -4.87 -10.54
CA SER A 42 12.12 -4.27 -11.88
C SER A 42 11.04 -4.95 -12.69
N GLY A 43 9.94 -4.23 -12.92
CA GLY A 43 8.78 -4.73 -13.66
C GLY A 43 7.47 -4.70 -12.88
N LEU A 44 7.42 -4.19 -11.65
CA LEU A 44 6.15 -3.96 -10.96
C LEU A 44 5.25 -3.06 -11.83
N ARG A 45 4.05 -3.53 -12.14
CA ARG A 45 3.04 -2.76 -12.88
C ARG A 45 1.80 -2.67 -12.02
N VAL A 46 1.33 -1.45 -11.83
CA VAL A 46 0.06 -1.20 -11.16
C VAL A 46 -1.07 -1.94 -11.89
N PRO A 47 -2.04 -2.50 -11.17
CA PRO A 47 -3.22 -3.08 -11.79
C PRO A 47 -3.98 -2.01 -12.57
N THR A 48 -4.20 -2.28 -13.86
CA THR A 48 -5.02 -1.45 -14.73
C THR A 48 -6.19 -2.29 -15.24
N PHE A 49 -7.39 -1.74 -15.19
CA PHE A 49 -8.57 -2.39 -15.78
C PHE A 49 -8.46 -2.38 -17.30
N ILE A 50 -8.57 -3.57 -17.90
CA ILE A 50 -8.70 -3.76 -19.33
C ILE A 50 -10.19 -3.68 -19.71
N GLN A 51 -11.03 -4.34 -18.91
CA GLN A 51 -12.48 -4.27 -19.04
C GLN A 51 -13.06 -3.82 -17.70
N GLU A 52 -13.63 -2.62 -17.70
CA GLU A 52 -14.29 -2.05 -16.55
C GLU A 52 -15.76 -2.52 -16.49
N PRO A 53 -16.28 -2.88 -15.32
CA PRO A 53 -17.69 -3.20 -15.18
C PRO A 53 -18.57 -1.96 -15.41
N PRO A 54 -19.79 -2.13 -15.96
CA PRO A 54 -20.74 -1.03 -16.10
C PRO A 54 -21.08 -0.40 -14.75
N SER A 55 -21.19 0.93 -14.71
CA SER A 55 -21.57 1.69 -13.50
C SER A 55 -22.97 1.37 -12.99
N ARG A 56 -23.84 0.89 -13.89
CA ARG A 56 -25.17 0.37 -13.56
C ARG A 56 -25.41 -0.89 -14.36
N LEU A 57 -25.87 -1.92 -13.68
CA LEU A 57 -26.25 -3.20 -14.26
C LEU A 57 -27.73 -3.41 -13.99
N LEU A 58 -28.47 -3.75 -15.05
CA LEU A 58 -29.85 -4.18 -14.91
C LEU A 58 -29.84 -5.67 -14.64
N PHE A 59 -30.46 -6.08 -13.53
CA PHE A 59 -30.59 -7.49 -13.16
C PHE A 59 -31.98 -7.98 -13.57
N SER A 60 -32.03 -9.02 -14.41
CA SER A 60 -33.29 -9.73 -14.69
C SER A 60 -33.45 -10.87 -13.69
N ASN A 61 -34.64 -11.00 -13.10
CA ASN A 61 -34.91 -12.05 -12.12
C ASN A 61 -34.80 -13.45 -12.74
N ASP A 62 -35.18 -13.58 -14.02
CA ASP A 62 -35.28 -14.87 -14.71
C ASP A 62 -33.94 -15.34 -15.31
N THR A 63 -33.10 -14.42 -15.79
CA THR A 63 -31.85 -14.75 -16.52
C THR A 63 -30.58 -14.38 -15.76
N GLY A 64 -30.68 -13.56 -14.72
CA GLY A 64 -29.54 -12.91 -14.10
C GLY A 64 -28.81 -11.97 -15.06
N THR A 65 -27.62 -11.51 -14.64
CA THR A 65 -26.76 -10.61 -15.42
C THR A 65 -25.30 -10.97 -15.23
N GLN A 66 -24.53 -10.93 -16.33
CA GLN A 66 -23.09 -11.17 -16.31
C GLN A 66 -22.34 -9.85 -16.11
N VAL A 67 -21.36 -9.87 -15.22
CA VAL A 67 -20.44 -8.75 -14.99
C VAL A 67 -19.04 -9.22 -15.36
N SER A 68 -18.48 -8.61 -16.41
CA SER A 68 -17.12 -8.91 -16.85
C SER A 68 -16.17 -7.83 -16.33
N CYS A 69 -15.13 -8.23 -15.61
CA CYS A 69 -14.06 -7.37 -15.16
C CYS A 69 -12.73 -8.07 -15.40
N THR A 70 -11.83 -7.41 -16.13
CA THR A 70 -10.47 -7.89 -16.34
C THR A 70 -9.47 -6.81 -15.99
N ALA A 71 -8.42 -7.20 -15.27
CA ALA A 71 -7.34 -6.30 -14.88
C ALA A 71 -6.00 -6.95 -15.18
N HIS A 72 -5.00 -6.15 -15.49
CA HIS A 72 -3.64 -6.60 -15.75
C HIS A 72 -2.65 -5.80 -14.90
N GLY A 73 -1.63 -6.49 -14.39
CA GLY A 73 -0.63 -5.94 -13.49
C GLY A 73 0.49 -6.94 -13.32
N ASN A 74 1.58 -6.50 -12.71
CA ASN A 74 2.66 -7.39 -12.30
C ASN A 74 3.00 -7.08 -10.84
N PRO A 75 2.75 -8.00 -9.89
CA PRO A 75 2.19 -9.35 -10.09
C PRO A 75 0.74 -9.35 -10.61
N PRO A 76 0.26 -10.45 -11.22
CA PRO A 76 -1.10 -10.55 -11.74
C PRO A 76 -2.15 -10.22 -10.66
N PRO A 77 -3.12 -9.32 -10.94
CA PRO A 77 -4.12 -8.94 -9.95
C PRO A 77 -5.19 -10.02 -9.77
N VAL A 78 -5.76 -10.09 -8.58
CA VAL A 78 -6.91 -10.94 -8.25
C VAL A 78 -8.17 -10.07 -8.25
N VAL A 79 -9.19 -10.48 -9.01
CA VAL A 79 -10.49 -9.80 -9.06
C VAL A 79 -11.46 -10.54 -8.14
N SER A 80 -12.06 -9.83 -7.19
CA SER A 80 -13.05 -10.37 -6.25
C SER A 80 -14.27 -9.46 -6.18
N TRP A 81 -15.45 -10.05 -6.11
CA TRP A 81 -16.72 -9.34 -6.01
C TRP A 81 -17.25 -9.37 -4.58
N VAL A 82 -17.78 -8.23 -4.13
CA VAL A 82 -18.42 -8.08 -2.81
C VAL A 82 -19.84 -7.57 -3.00
N LEU A 83 -20.76 -8.08 -2.18
CA LEU A 83 -22.14 -7.61 -2.13
C LEU A 83 -22.22 -6.26 -1.40
N SER A 84 -23.38 -5.60 -1.48
CA SER A 84 -23.61 -4.32 -0.79
C SER A 84 -23.53 -4.41 0.74
N ASP A 85 -23.67 -5.61 1.30
CA ASP A 85 -23.52 -5.90 2.72
C ASP A 85 -22.05 -6.18 3.12
N GLY A 86 -21.13 -6.18 2.16
CA GLY A 86 -19.70 -6.46 2.37
C GLY A 86 -19.34 -7.95 2.37
N THR A 87 -20.29 -8.85 2.13
CA THR A 87 -20.01 -10.28 2.02
C THR A 87 -19.38 -10.63 0.67
N MET A 88 -18.56 -11.70 0.63
CA MET A 88 -17.96 -12.16 -0.62
C MET A 88 -18.99 -12.83 -1.52
N ALA A 89 -19.05 -12.43 -2.78
CA ALA A 89 -19.95 -13.02 -3.77
C ALA A 89 -19.45 -14.39 -4.24
N THR A 90 -19.75 -15.44 -3.48
CA THR A 90 -19.38 -16.84 -3.80
C THR A 90 -20.51 -17.60 -4.49
N GLN A 91 -21.77 -17.34 -4.11
CA GLN A 91 -22.98 -17.87 -4.73
C GLN A 91 -24.09 -16.81 -4.78
N VAL A 92 -23.91 -15.81 -5.61
CA VAL A 92 -25.04 -14.93 -5.99
C VAL A 92 -25.86 -15.69 -7.04
N PRO A 93 -27.18 -15.89 -6.86
CA PRO A 93 -28.03 -16.45 -7.91
C PRO A 93 -27.82 -15.65 -9.21
N GLY A 94 -27.42 -16.31 -10.30
CA GLY A 94 -27.07 -15.67 -11.58
C GLY A 94 -25.58 -15.41 -11.83
N LEU A 95 -24.68 -15.71 -10.89
CA LEU A 95 -23.24 -15.59 -11.09
C LEU A 95 -22.66 -16.89 -11.65
N ARG A 96 -22.50 -16.97 -12.97
CA ARG A 96 -21.75 -18.06 -13.63
C ARG A 96 -20.29 -17.64 -13.78
N ASN A 97 -19.40 -18.34 -13.07
CA ASN A 97 -17.96 -18.20 -13.25
C ASN A 97 -17.57 -18.71 -14.64
N VAL A 98 -16.98 -17.86 -15.48
CA VAL A 98 -16.42 -18.23 -16.79
C VAL A 98 -14.91 -18.13 -16.77
#